data_AF-A0A1V4UAY2-F1
#
_entry.id   AF-A0A1V4UAY2-F1
#
_cell.length_a   1.000
_cell.length_b   1.000
_cell.length_c   1.000
_cell.angle_alpha   90.00
_cell.angle_beta   90.00
_cell.angle_gamma   90.00
#
_symmetry.space_group_name_H-M   'P 1'
#
loop_
_entity.id
_entity.type
_entity.pdbx_description
1 polymer ?
#
loop_
_entity_poly.entity_id
_entity_poly.type
_entity_poly.pdbx_seq_one_letter_code
_entity_poly.pdbx_strand_id
1 'polypeptide(L)'
;MKNAIGLILIIFLAVVLVLAAGCTSNPSPAPHTPPPATSVATTPAPPVEQTGAGEIVPPGIPSPSMSPNALPQVTGVEESPLPSAEPEGTAVDTLSESPYVPPPEEAELKGYLLNPSDFPEGYTLVQEGAMLPGDEECPAGEFCYLGGYSISMVTGDDQNTTLVDQMVSRYTLTATKETLNEVLMDQFPEIADGSPAEIPAPPLGDAGVAYRFEFPSTEAPLNGFLVIFGRGNLYEIIMIIGTDADELLAFDLATKASARLP
;
A
#
# COMPACT_ATOMS: atom_id res chain seq x y z
N MET A 1 -8.74 16.71 -4.52
CA MET A 1 -8.73 15.23 -4.59
C MET A 1 -7.52 14.81 -3.78
N LYS A 2 -7.73 14.50 -2.50
CA LYS A 2 -6.64 14.18 -1.56
C LYS A 2 -6.35 12.68 -1.65
N ASN A 3 -5.09 12.31 -1.81
CA ASN A 3 -4.54 10.95 -1.63
C ASN A 3 -4.56 10.02 -2.86
N ALA A 4 -4.18 10.54 -4.03
CA ALA A 4 -3.88 9.67 -5.18
C ALA A 4 -2.69 8.74 -4.92
N ILE A 5 -1.73 9.13 -4.06
CA ILE A 5 -0.47 8.39 -3.83
C ILE A 5 -0.71 7.11 -3.02
N GLY A 6 -1.44 7.17 -1.89
CA GLY A 6 -1.81 5.98 -1.12
C GLY A 6 -2.67 4.98 -1.91
N LEU A 7 -3.57 5.49 -2.76
CA LEU A 7 -4.37 4.67 -3.69
C LEU A 7 -3.48 3.96 -4.73
N ILE A 8 -2.44 4.61 -5.24
CA ILE A 8 -1.50 4.01 -6.21
C ILE A 8 -0.71 2.86 -5.56
N LEU A 9 -0.27 3.01 -4.31
CA LEU A 9 0.43 1.94 -3.56
C LEU A 9 -0.46 0.72 -3.34
N ILE A 10 -1.73 0.92 -2.95
CA ILE A 10 -2.72 -0.15 -2.78
C ILE A 10 -3.05 -0.84 -4.11
N ILE A 11 -3.23 -0.06 -5.19
CA ILE A 11 -3.51 -0.61 -6.52
C ILE A 11 -2.30 -1.39 -7.03
N PHE A 12 -1.08 -0.91 -6.81
CA PHE A 12 0.13 -1.62 -7.23
C PHE A 12 0.30 -2.93 -6.45
N LEU A 13 0.13 -2.92 -5.12
CA LEU A 13 0.13 -4.13 -4.30
C LEU A 13 -0.92 -5.14 -4.79
N ALA A 14 -2.14 -4.68 -5.11
CA ALA A 14 -3.19 -5.53 -5.65
C ALA A 14 -2.89 -6.05 -7.06
N VAL A 15 -2.28 -5.26 -7.95
CA VAL A 15 -1.93 -5.66 -9.32
C VAL A 15 -0.80 -6.68 -9.35
N VAL A 16 0.21 -6.53 -8.48
CA VAL A 16 1.28 -7.52 -8.31
C VAL A 16 0.72 -8.86 -7.84
N LEU A 17 -0.23 -8.85 -6.89
CA LEU A 17 -0.88 -10.07 -6.39
C LEU A 17 -1.76 -10.77 -7.45
N VAL A 18 -2.42 -10.02 -8.35
CA VAL A 18 -3.32 -10.61 -9.37
C VAL A 18 -2.56 -11.17 -10.58
N LEU A 19 -1.40 -10.61 -10.96
CA LEU A 19 -0.62 -11.09 -12.10
C LEU A 19 0.09 -12.43 -11.85
N ALA A 20 0.38 -12.78 -10.59
CA ALA A 20 0.97 -14.07 -10.23
C ALA A 20 -0.04 -15.24 -10.27
N ALA A 21 -1.35 -14.98 -10.14
CA ALA A 21 -2.39 -16.01 -10.24
C ALA A 21 -2.71 -16.45 -11.68
N GLY A 22 -2.07 -15.82 -12.67
CA GLY A 22 -2.54 -15.77 -14.04
C GLY A 22 -1.84 -16.65 -15.06
N CYS A 23 -1.03 -17.66 -14.71
CA CYS A 23 -0.57 -18.69 -15.66
C CYS A 23 0.09 -19.88 -14.92
N THR A 24 -0.62 -20.99 -14.72
CA THR A 24 -0.18 -22.33 -15.16
C THR A 24 -1.28 -23.36 -14.84
N SER A 25 -1.92 -23.87 -15.88
CA SER A 25 -2.75 -25.06 -15.80
C SER A 25 -1.82 -26.28 -15.82
N ASN A 26 -1.78 -27.07 -14.75
CA ASN A 26 -1.22 -28.43 -14.84
C ASN A 26 -2.07 -29.43 -14.04
N PRO A 27 -2.31 -30.65 -14.56
CA PRO A 27 -3.31 -31.55 -14.03
C PRO A 27 -2.76 -32.34 -12.83
N SER A 28 -3.58 -32.44 -11.80
CA SER A 28 -3.29 -33.19 -10.57
C SER A 28 -3.39 -34.72 -10.79
N PRO A 29 -2.45 -35.54 -10.29
CA PRO A 29 -2.55 -36.99 -10.35
C PRO A 29 -3.52 -37.56 -9.29
N ALA A 30 -4.07 -38.73 -9.62
CA ALA A 30 -5.13 -39.46 -8.93
C ALA A 30 -4.80 -39.88 -7.47
N PRO A 31 -5.81 -40.25 -6.66
CA PRO A 31 -5.77 -40.16 -5.20
C PRO A 31 -5.15 -41.39 -4.52
N HIS A 32 -4.29 -41.14 -3.54
CA HIS A 32 -3.84 -42.16 -2.59
C HIS A 32 -4.90 -42.39 -1.51
N THR A 33 -5.35 -43.63 -1.42
CA THR A 33 -6.33 -44.16 -0.47
C THR A 33 -5.68 -44.35 0.91
N PRO A 34 -6.19 -43.76 2.01
CA PRO A 34 -5.79 -44.15 3.36
C PRO A 34 -6.59 -45.37 3.86
N PRO A 35 -5.96 -46.29 4.63
CA PRO A 35 -6.61 -47.48 5.16
C PRO A 35 -7.55 -47.17 6.35
N PRO A 36 -8.54 -48.04 6.65
CA PRO A 36 -9.62 -47.73 7.58
C PRO A 36 -9.39 -48.18 9.04
N ALA A 37 -10.28 -47.64 9.89
CA ALA A 37 -10.64 -48.00 11.27
C ALA A 37 -9.79 -47.34 12.38
N THR A 38 -10.39 -46.71 13.40
CA THR A 38 -11.27 -47.42 14.35
C THR A 38 -12.37 -46.50 14.91
N SER A 39 -13.58 -47.07 14.97
CA SER A 39 -14.80 -46.51 15.54
C SER A 39 -14.83 -46.77 17.05
N VAL A 40 -15.08 -45.74 17.86
CA VAL A 40 -15.56 -45.89 19.24
C VAL A 40 -16.79 -45.01 19.39
N ALA A 41 -17.92 -45.65 19.69
CA ALA A 41 -19.21 -45.03 19.97
C ALA A 41 -19.37 -44.72 21.46
N THR A 42 -20.54 -44.15 21.80
CA THR A 42 -21.22 -44.03 23.13
C THR A 42 -21.02 -42.62 23.76
N THR A 43 -22.00 -41.78 24.14
CA THR A 43 -23.49 -41.76 24.20
C THR A 43 -23.94 -40.34 24.67
N PRO A 44 -25.23 -39.92 24.55
CA PRO A 44 -25.66 -38.51 24.50
C PRO A 44 -26.09 -37.85 25.84
N ALA A 45 -26.34 -36.53 25.76
CA ALA A 45 -26.75 -35.47 26.73
C ALA A 45 -28.07 -35.72 27.52
N PRO A 46 -28.77 -34.76 28.23
CA PRO A 46 -28.62 -33.30 28.52
C PRO A 46 -28.99 -32.94 30.03
N PRO A 47 -29.47 -31.76 30.52
CA PRO A 47 -29.92 -30.51 29.88
C PRO A 47 -29.46 -29.15 30.46
N VAL A 48 -29.80 -28.14 29.66
CA VAL A 48 -29.66 -26.69 29.79
C VAL A 48 -30.70 -26.13 30.76
N GLU A 49 -30.28 -25.21 31.63
CA GLU A 49 -31.16 -24.40 32.48
C GLU A 49 -31.52 -23.08 31.77
N GLN A 50 -32.78 -22.69 31.92
CA GLN A 50 -33.51 -21.69 31.17
C GLN A 50 -33.78 -20.46 32.06
N THR A 51 -33.53 -19.25 31.56
CA THR A 51 -34.14 -17.99 32.04
C THR A 51 -34.05 -17.01 30.86
N GLY A 52 -35.10 -16.74 30.08
CA GLY A 52 -36.17 -15.75 30.34
C GLY A 52 -35.67 -14.34 30.00
N ALA A 53 -36.31 -13.44 29.24
CA ALA A 53 -37.57 -13.34 28.51
C ALA A 53 -37.49 -12.07 27.61
N GLY A 54 -38.43 -11.91 26.66
CA GLY A 54 -38.73 -10.63 25.97
C GLY A 54 -38.43 -10.68 24.47
N GLU A 55 -39.37 -10.96 23.57
CA GLU A 55 -40.53 -10.17 23.10
C GLU A 55 -40.28 -9.64 21.68
N ILE A 56 -41.30 -9.81 20.84
CA ILE A 56 -41.29 -9.89 19.38
C ILE A 56 -41.74 -8.54 18.82
N VAL A 57 -40.96 -7.93 17.92
CA VAL A 57 -41.46 -6.97 16.91
C VAL A 57 -40.59 -7.05 15.64
N PRO A 58 -41.17 -7.36 14.45
CA PRO A 58 -40.45 -7.26 13.18
C PRO A 58 -40.72 -5.92 12.48
N PRO A 59 -39.71 -5.24 11.90
CA PRO A 59 -39.95 -4.24 10.89
C PRO A 59 -39.90 -4.86 9.48
N GLY A 60 -40.93 -4.55 8.70
CA GLY A 60 -41.13 -5.03 7.35
C GLY A 60 -40.09 -4.55 6.34
N ILE A 61 -39.81 -5.43 5.39
CA ILE A 61 -39.07 -5.16 4.16
C ILE A 61 -40.08 -4.69 3.11
N PRO A 62 -39.87 -3.53 2.46
CA PRO A 62 -40.41 -3.29 1.14
C PRO A 62 -39.33 -3.55 0.07
N SER A 63 -39.55 -4.60 -0.71
CA SER A 63 -38.97 -4.77 -2.05
C SER A 63 -39.72 -3.90 -3.06
N PRO A 64 -39.02 -3.30 -4.02
CA PRO A 64 -39.52 -3.19 -5.40
C PRO A 64 -38.56 -3.96 -6.31
N SER A 65 -38.95 -5.09 -6.91
CA SER A 65 -39.75 -5.20 -8.13
C SER A 65 -39.31 -4.24 -9.24
N MET A 66 -38.41 -4.70 -10.12
CA MET A 66 -38.47 -4.41 -11.55
C MET A 66 -37.93 -5.62 -12.34
N SER A 67 -38.79 -6.10 -13.24
CA SER A 67 -38.47 -7.06 -14.30
C SER A 67 -38.24 -6.32 -15.64
N PRO A 68 -37.72 -6.99 -16.68
CA PRO A 68 -36.76 -6.41 -17.63
C PRO A 68 -37.34 -6.03 -19.01
N ASN A 69 -36.43 -5.50 -19.84
CA ASN A 69 -36.41 -5.43 -21.31
C ASN A 69 -37.24 -4.34 -22.02
N ALA A 70 -36.54 -3.46 -22.76
CA ALA A 70 -36.59 -3.42 -24.23
C ALA A 70 -35.56 -2.41 -24.79
N LEU A 71 -34.56 -2.94 -25.52
CA LEU A 71 -33.74 -2.20 -26.48
C LEU A 71 -34.47 -2.17 -27.84
N PRO A 72 -34.48 -1.04 -28.58
CA PRO A 72 -34.61 -1.08 -30.01
C PRO A 72 -33.24 -1.00 -30.69
N GLN A 73 -32.98 -2.00 -31.53
CA GLN A 73 -31.92 -2.02 -32.54
C GLN A 73 -32.10 -0.87 -33.54
N VAL A 74 -31.00 -0.22 -33.93
CA VAL A 74 -30.93 0.53 -35.19
C VAL A 74 -29.83 -0.08 -36.04
N THR A 75 -30.29 -0.75 -37.08
CA THR A 75 -29.57 -1.18 -38.27
C THR A 75 -29.28 0.04 -39.13
N GLY A 76 -28.06 0.17 -39.65
CA GLY A 76 -27.71 1.26 -40.57
C GLY A 76 -26.30 1.10 -41.11
N VAL A 77 -26.14 0.14 -42.03
CA VAL A 77 -24.99 -0.03 -42.90
C VAL A 77 -25.06 1.04 -43.99
N GLU A 78 -24.00 1.84 -44.14
CA GLU A 78 -23.70 2.49 -45.43
C GLU A 78 -22.18 2.40 -45.67
N GLU A 79 -21.86 1.79 -46.81
CA GLU A 79 -20.54 1.44 -47.32
C GLU A 79 -20.25 2.29 -48.56
N SER A 80 -19.01 2.78 -48.69
CA SER A 80 -18.25 3.10 -49.95
C SER A 80 -17.55 4.48 -49.94
N PRO A 81 -16.48 4.71 -50.73
CA PRO A 81 -15.16 4.07 -50.66
C PRO A 81 -13.98 5.09 -50.62
N LEU A 82 -12.79 4.56 -50.36
CA LEU A 82 -11.46 5.23 -50.34
C LEU A 82 -11.10 6.03 -51.61
N PRO A 83 -10.19 7.02 -51.47
CA PRO A 83 -9.08 7.16 -52.38
C PRO A 83 -7.74 6.81 -51.70
N SER A 84 -6.96 6.01 -52.42
CA SER A 84 -5.61 5.58 -52.12
C SER A 84 -4.64 6.77 -52.06
N ALA A 85 -3.83 6.86 -51.01
CA ALA A 85 -2.63 7.68 -50.95
C ALA A 85 -1.46 6.83 -50.42
N GLU A 86 -0.35 6.90 -51.14
CA GLU A 86 0.96 6.27 -50.89
C GLU A 86 1.50 6.52 -49.46
N PRO A 87 2.35 5.62 -48.92
CA PRO A 87 3.08 5.91 -47.70
C PRO A 87 4.31 6.75 -48.06
N GLU A 88 4.22 8.07 -47.94
CA GLU A 88 5.41 8.90 -47.76
C GLU A 88 5.96 8.67 -46.36
N GLY A 89 7.25 8.31 -46.30
CA GLY A 89 7.95 8.01 -45.06
C GLY A 89 7.95 9.18 -44.10
N THR A 90 7.26 9.03 -42.97
CA THR A 90 7.44 9.94 -41.83
C THR A 90 8.70 9.53 -41.11
N ALA A 91 9.67 10.45 -41.18
CA ALA A 91 10.92 10.44 -40.45
C ALA A 91 10.72 10.00 -38.98
N VAL A 92 11.60 9.11 -38.54
CA VAL A 92 11.80 8.80 -37.14
C VAL A 92 12.35 10.07 -36.50
N ASP A 93 11.47 10.90 -35.94
CA ASP A 93 11.85 11.99 -35.08
C ASP A 93 12.46 11.38 -33.82
N THR A 94 13.78 11.25 -33.85
CA THR A 94 14.56 10.76 -32.73
C THR A 94 14.54 11.88 -31.72
N LEU A 95 13.53 11.89 -30.85
CA LEU A 95 13.50 12.73 -29.66
C LEU A 95 14.80 12.44 -28.91
N SER A 96 15.74 13.36 -29.05
CA SER A 96 16.95 13.42 -28.27
C SER A 96 16.52 13.58 -26.82
N GLU A 97 16.41 12.47 -26.08
CA GLU A 97 16.26 12.47 -24.63
C GLU A 97 17.44 13.25 -24.06
N SER A 98 17.17 14.51 -23.72
CA SER A 98 18.09 15.29 -22.90
C SER A 98 18.25 14.54 -21.57
N PRO A 99 19.47 14.33 -21.06
CA PRO A 99 19.66 13.68 -19.77
C PRO A 99 18.78 14.37 -18.72
N TYR A 100 17.90 13.61 -18.07
CA TYR A 100 17.08 14.12 -16.98
C TYR A 100 18.02 14.52 -15.83
N VAL A 101 18.09 15.82 -15.56
CA VAL A 101 18.78 16.38 -14.41
C VAL A 101 17.71 16.64 -13.36
N PRO A 102 17.69 15.91 -12.23
CA PRO A 102 16.68 16.13 -11.20
C PRO A 102 16.82 17.56 -10.64
N PRO A 103 15.71 18.20 -10.24
CA PRO A 103 15.75 19.44 -9.48
C PRO A 103 16.68 19.32 -8.26
N PRO A 104 17.36 20.42 -7.84
CA PRO A 104 18.31 20.38 -6.73
C PRO A 104 17.73 19.83 -5.42
N GLU A 105 16.44 20.08 -5.19
CA GLU A 105 15.72 19.63 -3.99
C GLU A 105 15.50 18.11 -3.99
N GLU A 106 15.21 17.50 -5.15
CA GLU A 106 15.11 16.04 -5.27
C GLU A 106 16.48 15.37 -5.10
N ALA A 107 17.54 15.96 -5.66
CA ALA A 107 18.89 15.43 -5.52
C ALA A 107 19.37 15.45 -4.06
N GLU A 108 18.99 16.48 -3.30
CA GLU A 108 19.24 16.55 -1.85
C GLU A 108 18.49 15.43 -1.11
N LEU A 109 17.18 15.31 -1.31
CA LEU A 109 16.35 14.32 -0.61
C LEU A 109 16.76 12.88 -0.94
N LYS A 110 17.11 12.61 -2.20
CA LYS A 110 17.68 11.33 -2.62
C LYS A 110 18.98 11.00 -1.88
N GLY A 111 19.77 12.01 -1.51
CA GLY A 111 20.99 11.85 -0.72
C GLY A 111 20.76 11.30 0.69
N TYR A 112 19.54 11.40 1.22
CA TYR A 112 19.18 10.90 2.54
C TYR A 112 18.64 9.46 2.54
N LEU A 113 18.28 8.92 1.37
CA LEU A 113 17.77 7.55 1.27
C LEU A 113 18.81 6.50 1.70
N LEU A 114 18.33 5.36 2.18
CA LEU A 114 19.16 4.18 2.38
C LEU A 114 19.63 3.62 1.03
N ASN A 115 20.82 3.05 1.01
CA ASN A 115 21.30 2.28 -0.13
C ASN A 115 20.76 0.85 -0.04
N PRO A 116 20.65 0.12 -1.16
CA PRO A 116 20.27 -1.30 -1.15
C PRO A 116 21.11 -2.17 -0.20
N SER A 117 22.39 -1.82 0.02
CA SER A 117 23.29 -2.53 0.94
C SER A 117 22.97 -2.33 2.43
N ASP A 118 22.12 -1.37 2.77
CA ASP A 118 21.69 -1.13 4.15
C ASP A 118 20.56 -2.10 4.58
N PHE A 119 19.90 -2.73 3.61
CA PHE A 119 18.85 -3.72 3.81
C PHE A 119 19.46 -5.13 3.97
N PRO A 120 18.75 -6.06 4.63
CA PRO A 120 19.15 -7.47 4.67
C PRO A 120 19.33 -8.07 3.27
N GLU A 121 20.09 -9.16 3.19
CA GLU A 121 20.22 -9.91 1.94
C GLU A 121 18.85 -10.41 1.45
N GLY A 122 18.61 -10.30 0.13
CA GLY A 122 17.36 -10.71 -0.52
C GLY A 122 16.41 -9.57 -0.86
N TYR A 123 16.59 -8.38 -0.28
CA TYR A 123 15.81 -7.21 -0.67
C TYR A 123 16.20 -6.67 -2.05
N THR A 124 15.19 -6.34 -2.86
CA THR A 124 15.34 -5.77 -4.20
C THR A 124 14.54 -4.47 -4.31
N LEU A 125 15.13 -3.46 -4.93
CA LEU A 125 14.47 -2.19 -5.23
C LEU A 125 13.39 -2.40 -6.28
N VAL A 126 12.15 -2.04 -5.97
CA VAL A 126 11.00 -2.14 -6.90
C VAL A 126 10.46 -0.78 -7.31
N GLN A 127 10.66 0.25 -6.48
CA GLN A 127 10.25 1.61 -6.79
C GLN A 127 11.25 2.61 -6.22
N GLU A 128 11.50 3.67 -6.97
CA GLU A 128 12.27 4.83 -6.56
C GLU A 128 11.68 6.05 -7.26
N GLY A 129 11.46 7.14 -6.53
CA GLY A 129 11.02 8.36 -7.19
C GLY A 129 10.71 9.54 -6.28
N ALA A 130 10.56 10.68 -6.92
CA ALA A 130 10.09 11.89 -6.28
C ALA A 130 8.60 11.79 -5.94
N MET A 131 8.25 12.31 -4.77
CA MET A 131 6.89 12.45 -4.29
C MET A 131 6.53 13.94 -4.37
N LEU A 132 5.83 14.34 -5.43
CA LEU A 132 5.51 15.74 -5.68
C LEU A 132 4.49 16.28 -4.66
N PRO A 133 4.61 17.56 -4.25
CA PRO A 133 3.56 18.20 -3.46
C PRO A 133 2.25 18.26 -4.25
N GLY A 134 1.13 18.38 -3.53
CA GLY A 134 -0.16 18.63 -4.16
C GLY A 134 -0.20 20.00 -4.85
N ASP A 135 -1.16 20.19 -5.76
CA ASP A 135 -1.34 21.45 -6.50
C ASP A 135 -1.86 22.63 -5.64
N GLU A 136 -2.15 22.38 -4.36
CA GLU A 136 -2.69 23.38 -3.44
C GLU A 136 -1.56 24.23 -2.85
N GLU A 137 -1.68 25.57 -2.95
CA GLU A 137 -0.73 26.49 -2.33
C GLU A 137 -0.74 26.33 -0.80
N CYS A 138 0.44 26.23 -0.20
CA CYS A 138 0.57 26.17 1.26
C CYS A 138 0.30 27.54 1.90
N PRO A 139 -0.70 27.67 2.79
CA PRO A 139 -0.93 28.91 3.51
C PRO A 139 0.21 29.22 4.48
N ALA A 140 0.49 30.51 4.68
CA ALA A 140 1.59 30.95 5.53
C ALA A 140 1.38 30.51 6.99
N GLY A 141 2.36 29.79 7.54
CA GLY A 141 2.36 29.33 8.94
C GLY A 141 1.64 28.01 9.19
N GLU A 142 1.02 27.41 8.16
CA GLU A 142 0.40 26.09 8.25
C GLU A 142 1.41 24.97 8.06
N PHE A 143 1.07 23.77 8.53
CA PHE A 143 1.81 22.55 8.26
C PHE A 143 1.47 22.01 6.87
N CYS A 144 2.42 22.10 5.94
CA CYS A 144 2.22 21.67 4.56
C CYS A 144 3.37 20.81 4.08
N TYR A 145 3.01 19.80 3.29
CA TYR A 145 3.95 18.98 2.55
C TYR A 145 4.54 19.77 1.37
N LEU A 146 5.87 19.78 1.27
CA LEU A 146 6.62 20.52 0.24
C LEU A 146 7.22 19.60 -0.83
N GLY A 147 6.98 18.30 -0.72
CA GLY A 147 7.59 17.30 -1.59
C GLY A 147 8.53 16.36 -0.83
N GLY A 148 8.95 15.33 -1.52
CA GLY A 148 9.64 14.21 -0.91
C GLY A 148 10.28 13.30 -1.94
N TYR A 149 10.92 12.25 -1.47
CA TYR A 149 11.52 11.22 -2.28
C TYR A 149 11.39 9.88 -1.54
N SER A 150 11.10 8.81 -2.27
CA SER A 150 10.88 7.49 -1.67
C SER A 150 11.57 6.37 -2.42
N ILE A 151 11.84 5.29 -1.69
CA ILE A 151 12.17 3.98 -2.24
C ILE A 151 11.28 2.92 -1.62
N SER A 152 11.01 1.88 -2.41
CA SER A 152 10.33 0.68 -1.98
C SER A 152 11.21 -0.53 -2.27
N MET A 153 11.47 -1.32 -1.24
CA MET A 153 12.27 -2.54 -1.30
C MET A 153 11.38 -3.74 -0.97
N VAL A 154 11.51 -4.82 -1.74
CA VAL A 154 10.74 -6.05 -1.52
C VAL A 154 11.67 -7.24 -1.29
N THR A 155 11.23 -8.19 -0.47
CA THR A 155 11.85 -9.52 -0.34
C THR A 155 10.77 -10.59 -0.33
N GLY A 156 11.19 -11.83 -0.61
CA GLY A 156 10.35 -13.01 -0.53
C GLY A 156 9.80 -13.50 -1.88
N ASP A 157 8.67 -14.19 -1.83
CA ASP A 157 8.01 -14.81 -2.99
C ASP A 157 6.50 -14.48 -3.05
N ASP A 158 5.81 -15.06 -4.03
CA ASP A 158 4.39 -14.84 -4.31
C ASP A 158 3.45 -15.17 -3.12
N GLN A 159 3.93 -15.87 -2.10
CA GLN A 159 3.15 -16.25 -0.91
C GLN A 159 3.65 -15.56 0.36
N ASN A 160 4.95 -15.31 0.46
CA ASN A 160 5.57 -14.66 1.60
C ASN A 160 6.34 -13.44 1.11
N THR A 161 5.65 -12.32 0.98
CA THR A 161 6.26 -11.04 0.59
C THR A 161 6.36 -10.12 1.82
N THR A 162 7.48 -9.39 1.90
CA THR A 162 7.64 -8.25 2.81
C THR A 162 8.12 -7.03 2.04
N LEU A 163 7.38 -5.94 2.17
CA LEU A 163 7.66 -4.63 1.58
C LEU A 163 8.23 -3.71 2.66
N VAL A 164 9.25 -2.94 2.30
CA VAL A 164 9.76 -1.83 3.08
C VAL A 164 9.67 -0.56 2.24
N ASP A 165 8.91 0.43 2.71
CA ASP A 165 8.86 1.76 2.14
C ASP A 165 9.65 2.73 3.03
N GLN A 166 10.58 3.45 2.40
CA GLN A 166 11.24 4.60 2.99
C GLN A 166 10.79 5.85 2.27
N MET A 167 10.34 6.84 3.02
CA MET A 167 9.90 8.12 2.50
C MET A 167 10.60 9.25 3.24
N VAL A 168 11.31 10.12 2.52
CA VAL A 168 11.90 11.34 3.06
C VAL A 168 11.12 12.52 2.52
N SER A 169 10.57 13.33 3.41
CA SER A 169 9.61 14.38 3.10
C SER A 169 10.03 15.70 3.74
N ARG A 170 9.83 16.80 3.03
CA ARG A 170 10.02 18.14 3.58
C ARG A 170 8.67 18.75 3.90
N TYR A 171 8.57 19.39 5.05
CA TYR A 171 7.40 20.16 5.45
C TYR A 171 7.79 21.61 5.80
N THR A 172 6.78 22.46 5.98
CA THR A 172 6.96 23.86 6.38
C THR A 172 7.34 24.05 7.85
N LEU A 173 6.86 23.18 8.73
CA LEU A 173 7.14 23.23 10.17
C LEU A 173 8.17 22.17 10.58
N THR A 174 8.71 22.34 11.78
CA THR A 174 9.71 21.42 12.34
C THR A 174 9.08 20.22 13.03
N ALA A 175 9.81 19.11 13.07
CA ALA A 175 9.42 17.87 13.71
C ALA A 175 9.11 18.05 15.21
N THR A 176 7.88 17.72 15.59
CA THR A 176 7.38 17.60 16.96
C THR A 176 6.46 16.39 17.02
N LYS A 177 6.09 15.92 18.22
CA LYS A 177 5.16 14.79 18.33
C LYS A 177 3.81 15.08 17.64
N GLU A 178 3.35 16.32 17.70
CA GLU A 178 2.11 16.78 17.07
C GLU A 178 2.20 16.72 15.56
N THR A 179 3.25 17.29 14.96
CA THR A 179 3.42 17.28 13.50
C THR A 179 3.69 15.88 12.96
N LEU A 180 4.34 14.99 13.71
CA LEU A 180 4.49 13.58 13.32
C LEU A 180 3.14 12.85 13.23
N ASN A 181 2.19 13.18 14.12
CA ASN A 181 0.83 12.64 14.02
C ASN A 181 0.07 13.23 12.80
N GLU A 182 0.31 14.50 12.46
CA GLU A 182 -0.23 15.08 11.22
C GLU A 182 0.33 14.38 9.97
N VAL A 183 1.63 14.05 9.96
CA VAL A 183 2.24 13.24 8.89
C VAL A 183 1.57 11.87 8.76
N LEU A 184 1.32 11.18 9.87
CA LEU A 184 0.60 9.90 9.85
C LEU A 184 -0.78 10.03 9.19
N MET A 185 -1.56 11.03 9.59
CA MET A 185 -2.92 11.27 9.09
C MET A 185 -2.94 11.67 7.61
N ASP A 186 -1.92 12.39 7.16
CA ASP A 186 -1.78 12.86 5.78
C ASP A 186 -1.33 11.75 4.83
N GLN A 187 -0.28 11.02 5.20
CA GLN A 187 0.37 10.04 4.32
C GLN A 187 -0.27 8.65 4.39
N PHE A 188 -0.83 8.27 5.54
CA PHE A 188 -1.42 6.94 5.79
C PHE A 188 -2.76 7.05 6.55
N PRO A 189 -3.76 7.73 6.00
CA PRO A 189 -5.07 7.89 6.66
C PRO A 189 -5.72 6.55 7.00
N GLU A 190 -5.52 5.52 6.18
CA GLU A 190 -6.06 4.17 6.43
C GLU A 190 -5.43 3.49 7.64
N ILE A 191 -4.12 3.69 7.86
CA ILE A 191 -3.44 3.20 9.06
C ILE A 191 -3.95 3.98 10.27
N ALA A 192 -4.06 5.30 10.13
CA ALA A 192 -4.51 6.19 11.20
C ALA A 192 -5.95 5.89 11.66
N ASP A 193 -6.87 5.70 10.70
CA ASP A 193 -8.26 5.32 10.93
C ASP A 193 -8.36 3.92 11.57
N GLY A 194 -7.43 3.02 11.21
CA GLY A 194 -7.25 1.70 11.80
C GLY A 194 -6.84 1.71 13.28
N SER A 195 -6.60 2.88 13.87
CA SER A 195 -6.22 3.07 15.28
C SER A 195 -4.97 2.25 15.65
N PRO A 196 -3.81 2.57 15.06
CA PRO A 196 -2.61 1.76 15.19
C PRO A 196 -2.08 1.86 16.63
N ALA A 197 -1.45 0.79 17.12
CA ALA A 197 -0.91 0.75 18.47
C ALA A 197 0.44 1.46 18.52
N GLU A 198 0.53 2.59 19.23
CA GLU A 198 1.81 3.26 19.49
C GLU A 198 2.71 2.34 20.34
N ILE A 199 3.97 2.18 19.91
CA ILE A 199 5.01 1.40 20.58
C ILE A 199 6.20 2.32 20.90
N PRO A 200 7.08 1.94 21.85
CA PRO A 200 8.26 2.75 22.17
C PRO A 200 9.15 2.97 20.95
N ALA A 201 9.27 4.23 20.51
CA ALA A 201 10.14 4.58 19.41
C ALA A 201 11.61 4.66 19.86
N PRO A 202 12.58 4.28 19.01
CA PRO A 202 13.99 4.63 19.24
C PRO A 202 14.18 6.16 19.27
N PRO A 203 15.20 6.67 19.98
CA PRO A 203 15.48 8.10 20.02
C PRO A 203 16.10 8.56 18.68
N LEU A 204 15.25 9.02 17.77
CA LEU A 204 15.63 9.45 16.42
C LEU A 204 15.35 10.94 16.22
N GLY A 205 16.26 11.64 15.57
CA GLY A 205 16.09 13.06 15.22
C GLY A 205 15.77 13.97 16.40
N ASP A 206 14.92 14.97 16.15
CA ASP A 206 14.36 15.88 17.16
C ASP A 206 13.10 15.30 17.80
N ALA A 207 12.33 14.51 17.04
CA ALA A 207 11.15 13.79 17.49
C ALA A 207 10.96 12.50 16.70
N GLY A 208 10.38 11.48 17.34
CA GLY A 208 10.04 10.20 16.72
C GLY A 208 8.85 9.52 17.38
N VAL A 209 8.08 8.79 16.59
CA VAL A 209 6.96 7.94 16.98
C VAL A 209 7.02 6.63 16.22
N ALA A 210 6.50 5.56 16.81
CA ALA A 210 6.46 4.26 16.20
C ALA A 210 5.12 3.58 16.46
N TYR A 211 4.64 2.84 15.48
CA TYR A 211 3.34 2.18 15.51
C TYR A 211 3.42 0.75 15.01
N ARG A 212 2.59 -0.10 15.61
CA ARG A 212 2.22 -1.40 15.06
C ARG A 212 0.79 -1.32 14.55
N PHE A 213 0.55 -1.84 13.35
CA PHE A 213 -0.77 -1.83 12.73
C PHE A 213 -1.04 -3.15 12.00
N GLU A 214 -2.30 -3.37 11.65
CA GLU A 214 -2.73 -4.47 10.80
C GLU A 214 -3.36 -3.87 9.54
N PHE A 215 -2.95 -4.36 8.37
CA PHE A 215 -3.54 -3.97 7.11
C PHE A 215 -4.56 -5.02 6.66
N PRO A 216 -5.80 -4.62 6.33
CA PRO A 216 -6.80 -5.56 5.86
C PRO A 216 -6.38 -6.18 4.52
N SER A 217 -6.41 -7.51 4.45
CA SER A 217 -6.13 -8.29 3.24
C SER A 217 -7.23 -9.35 3.03
N THR A 218 -7.34 -9.86 1.81
CA THR A 218 -8.40 -10.80 1.40
C THR A 218 -8.25 -12.18 2.03
N GLU A 219 -7.07 -12.53 2.52
CA GLU A 219 -6.80 -13.83 3.15
C GLU A 219 -6.69 -13.69 4.67
N ALA A 220 -5.59 -13.10 5.15
CA ALA A 220 -5.32 -12.82 6.55
C ALA A 220 -4.76 -11.40 6.68
N PRO A 221 -5.06 -10.66 7.76
CA PRO A 221 -4.48 -9.36 8.02
C PRO A 221 -2.96 -9.41 7.97
N LEU A 222 -2.34 -8.44 7.29
CA LEU A 222 -0.89 -8.31 7.24
C LEU A 222 -0.46 -7.46 8.43
N ASN A 223 0.57 -7.92 9.15
CA ASN A 223 1.17 -7.11 10.20
C ASN A 223 2.06 -6.03 9.57
N GLY A 224 2.09 -4.87 10.19
CA GLY A 224 2.94 -3.77 9.79
C GLY A 224 3.52 -2.99 10.95
N PHE A 225 4.69 -2.41 10.69
CA PHE A 225 5.40 -1.52 11.60
C PHE A 225 5.70 -0.22 10.86
N LEU A 226 5.47 0.91 11.53
CA LEU A 226 5.67 2.25 10.99
C LEU A 226 6.49 3.06 11.98
N VAL A 227 7.60 3.63 11.52
CA VAL A 227 8.41 4.57 12.30
C VAL A 227 8.39 5.91 11.56
N ILE A 228 7.96 6.96 12.25
CA ILE A 228 7.97 8.34 11.73
C ILE A 228 8.87 9.15 12.64
N PHE A 229 9.88 9.80 12.08
CA PHE A 229 10.75 10.70 12.82
C PHE A 229 11.09 11.93 11.99
N GLY A 230 11.71 12.93 12.60
CA GLY A 230 12.16 14.09 11.86
C GLY A 230 13.24 14.88 12.55
N ARG A 231 13.94 15.70 11.78
CA ARG A 231 14.97 16.64 12.24
C ARG A 231 14.82 17.95 11.48
N GLY A 232 14.71 19.06 12.20
CA GLY A 232 14.29 20.32 11.60
C GLY A 232 12.97 20.12 10.87
N ASN A 233 12.90 20.51 9.60
CA ASN A 233 11.70 20.36 8.76
C ASN A 233 11.75 19.17 7.78
N LEU A 234 12.69 18.24 8.00
CA LEU A 234 12.75 16.97 7.29
C LEU A 234 12.10 15.89 8.13
N TYR A 235 11.21 15.15 7.52
CA TYR A 235 10.45 14.04 8.09
C TYR A 235 10.81 12.79 7.32
N GLU A 236 10.90 11.69 8.03
CA GLU A 236 11.26 10.41 7.45
C GLU A 236 10.37 9.32 8.02
N ILE A 237 9.95 8.44 7.12
CA ILE A 237 9.04 7.35 7.40
C ILE A 237 9.71 6.06 6.94
N ILE A 238 9.75 5.08 7.83
CA ILE A 238 10.06 3.69 7.50
C ILE A 238 8.82 2.87 7.80
N MET A 239 8.23 2.29 6.76
CA MET A 239 7.10 1.37 6.88
C MET A 239 7.56 -0.03 6.45
N ILE A 240 7.26 -1.04 7.25
CA ILE A 240 7.43 -2.44 6.89
C ILE A 240 6.06 -3.12 6.97
N ILE A 241 5.67 -3.81 5.92
CA ILE A 241 4.41 -4.56 5.86
C ILE A 241 4.63 -5.89 5.16
N GLY A 242 4.03 -6.95 5.68
CA GLY A 242 4.11 -8.26 5.03
C GLY A 242 4.03 -9.40 6.02
N THR A 243 4.36 -10.58 5.48
CA THR A 243 4.33 -11.86 6.23
C THR A 243 5.46 -11.95 7.25
N ASP A 244 6.62 -11.38 6.93
CA ASP A 244 7.81 -11.34 7.79
C ASP A 244 8.11 -9.90 8.26
N ALA A 245 7.08 -9.06 8.41
CA ALA A 245 7.26 -7.72 8.97
C ALA A 245 7.80 -7.82 10.40
N ASP A 246 8.94 -7.16 10.65
CA ASP A 246 9.67 -7.23 11.92
C ASP A 246 9.91 -5.82 12.49
N GLU A 247 9.58 -5.66 13.76
CA GLU A 247 9.80 -4.44 14.54
C GLU A 247 11.28 -4.07 14.60
N LEU A 248 12.14 -5.06 14.82
CA LEU A 248 13.57 -4.82 14.99
C LEU A 248 14.22 -4.36 13.69
N LEU A 249 13.77 -4.92 12.56
CA LEU A 249 14.18 -4.46 11.24
C LEU A 249 13.73 -3.01 11.00
N ALA A 250 12.48 -2.65 11.33
CA ALA A 250 11.98 -1.28 11.18
C ALA A 250 12.83 -0.28 11.99
N PHE A 251 13.18 -0.64 13.23
CA PHE A 251 14.00 0.20 14.09
C PHE A 251 15.46 0.31 13.63
N ASP A 252 16.05 -0.77 13.15
CA ASP A 252 17.41 -0.77 12.59
C ASP A 252 17.49 0.13 11.36
N LEU A 253 16.55 -0.02 10.41
CA LEU A 253 16.49 0.81 9.22
C LEU A 253 16.24 2.28 9.55
N ALA A 254 15.30 2.58 10.47
CA ALA A 254 15.05 3.94 10.92
C ALA A 254 16.29 4.57 11.61
N THR A 255 17.06 3.79 12.36
CA THR A 255 18.31 4.24 12.97
C THR A 255 19.37 4.58 11.91
N LYS A 256 19.55 3.71 10.92
CA LYS A 256 20.47 3.94 9.79
C LYS A 256 20.05 5.18 8.97
N ALA A 257 18.75 5.34 8.76
CA ALA A 257 18.17 6.45 8.02
C ALA A 257 18.35 7.78 8.76
N SER A 258 18.06 7.82 10.06
CA SER A 258 18.26 9.02 10.90
C SER A 258 19.70 9.51 10.95
N ALA A 259 20.67 8.62 10.78
CA ALA A 259 22.08 8.98 10.69
C ALA A 259 22.47 9.72 9.38
N ARG A 260 21.60 9.70 8.36
CA ARG A 260 21.82 10.39 7.07
C ARG A 260 21.23 11.80 7.04
N LEU A 261 20.26 12.10 7.91
CA LEU A 261 19.71 13.44 8.02
C LEU A 261 20.77 14.43 8.53
N PRO A 262 20.76 15.70 8.04
CA PRO A 262 21.78 16.71 8.32
C PRO A 262 21.82 17.19 9.78
#